data_AF-A0A3B9RTS8-F1
#
_entry.id   AF-A0A3B9RTS8-F1
#
_cell.length_a   1.000
_cell.length_b   1.000
_cell.length_c   1.000
_cell.angle_alpha   90.00
_cell.angle_beta   90.00
_cell.angle_gamma   90.00
#
_symmetry.space_group_name_H-M   'P 1'
#
loop_
_entity.id
_entity.type
_entity.pdbx_description
1 polymer ?
#
loop_
_entity_poly.entity_id
_entity_poly.type
_entity_poly.pdbx_seq_one_letter_code
_entity_poly.pdbx_strand_id
1 'polypeptide(L)' 'REDLLLSPEDLQRTWILCKILQSMDECDAIEFLIERMKHYKTNAEFFEAMKRQEE' A
#
# COMPACT_ATOMS: atom_id res chain seq x y z
N ARG A 1 -10.61 -8.40 -12.92
CA ARG A 1 -9.34 -8.41 -13.67
C ARG A 1 -8.65 -7.09 -13.42
N GLU A 2 -8.01 -6.97 -12.27
CA GLU A 2 -7.26 -5.76 -11.88
C GLU A 2 -6.01 -5.56 -12.75
N ASP A 3 -5.54 -6.66 -13.37
CA ASP A 3 -4.49 -6.74 -14.41
C ASP A 3 -4.76 -5.91 -15.67
N LEU A 4 -6.00 -5.48 -15.91
CA LEU A 4 -6.37 -4.64 -17.06
C LEU A 4 -6.50 -3.15 -16.71
N LEU A 5 -6.48 -2.82 -15.42
CA LEU A 5 -6.72 -1.47 -14.90
C LEU A 5 -5.50 -0.88 -14.21
N LEU A 6 -4.58 -1.75 -13.75
CA LEU A 6 -3.36 -1.36 -13.07
C LEU A 6 -2.16 -1.77 -13.90
N SER A 7 -1.14 -0.92 -13.89
CA SER A 7 0.17 -1.31 -14.42
C SER A 7 0.71 -2.51 -13.61
N PRO A 8 1.58 -3.35 -14.20
CA PRO A 8 2.19 -4.46 -13.47
C PRO A 8 2.90 -4.01 -12.19
N GLU A 9 3.46 -2.81 -12.20
CA GLU A 9 4.13 -2.20 -11.05
C GLU A 9 3.14 -1.80 -9.95
N ASP A 10 2.03 -1.15 -10.30
CA ASP A 10 0.98 -0.79 -9.33
C ASP A 10 0.29 -2.02 -8.75
N LEU A 11 0.16 -3.08 -9.53
CA LEU A 11 -0.40 -4.35 -9.10
C LEU A 11 0.51 -5.03 -8.08
N GLN A 12 1.84 -5.02 -8.30
CA GLN A 12 2.82 -5.52 -7.34
C GLN A 12 2.80 -4.70 -6.04
N ARG A 13 2.76 -3.37 -6.15
CA ARG A 13 2.71 -2.46 -5.00
C ARG A 13 1.45 -2.68 -4.14
N THR A 14 0.30 -2.82 -4.79
CA THR A 14 -0.98 -3.10 -4.13
C THR A 14 -0.95 -4.47 -3.45
N TRP A 15 -0.36 -5.48 -4.10
CA TRP A 15 -0.23 -6.81 -3.53
C TRP A 15 0.64 -6.85 -2.26
N ILE A 16 1.76 -6.13 -2.25
CA ILE A 16 2.63 -5.99 -1.06
C ILE A 16 1.87 -5.29 0.07
N LEU A 17 1.15 -4.20 -0.23
CA LEU A 17 0.31 -3.52 0.75
C LEU A 17 -0.71 -4.48 1.38
N CYS A 18 -1.44 -5.23 0.55
CA CYS A 18 -2.40 -6.22 1.04
C CYS A 18 -1.76 -7.28 1.93
N LYS A 19 -0.53 -7.72 1.62
CA LYS A 19 0.21 -8.69 2.46
C LYS A 19 0.55 -8.14 3.83
N ILE A 20 0.97 -6.88 3.91
CA ILE A 20 1.25 -6.21 5.19
C ILE A 20 -0.04 -6.09 5.99
N LEU A 21 -1.12 -5.62 5.38
CA LEU A 21 -2.42 -5.44 6.05
C LEU A 21 -3.02 -6.78 6.52
N GLN A 22 -2.81 -7.87 5.79
CA GLN A 22 -3.25 -9.22 6.19
C GLN A 22 -2.55 -9.76 7.43
N SER A 23 -1.43 -9.17 7.85
CA SER A 23 -0.72 -9.56 9.08
C SER A 23 -1.26 -8.87 10.35
N MET A 24 -2.19 -7.91 10.18
CA MET A 24 -2.78 -7.10 11.24
C MET A 24 -4.26 -7.45 11.43
N ASP A 25 -4.83 -7.07 12.58
CA ASP A 25 -6.28 -7.10 12.79
C ASP A 25 -6.98 -6.06 11.91
N GLU A 26 -8.25 -6.30 11.55
CA GLU A 26 -8.97 -5.49 10.56
C GLU A 26 -9.08 -4.01 10.98
N CYS A 27 -9.29 -3.74 12.27
CA CYS A 27 -9.32 -2.37 12.80
C CYS A 27 -7.93 -1.71 12.72
N ASP A 28 -6.89 -2.41 13.17
CA ASP A 28 -5.51 -1.90 13.18
C ASP A 28 -5.00 -1.63 11.76
N ALA A 29 -5.35 -2.49 10.81
CA ALA A 29 -5.00 -2.36 9.40
C ALA A 29 -5.57 -1.07 8.79
N ILE A 30 -6.84 -0.76 9.06
CA ILE A 30 -7.50 0.46 8.56
C ILE A 30 -6.88 1.70 9.19
N GLU A 31 -6.65 1.71 10.50
CA GLU A 31 -6.02 2.84 11.18
C GLU A 31 -4.59 3.06 10.68
N PHE A 32 -3.80 1.99 10.54
CA PHE A 32 -2.45 2.04 9.99
C PHE A 32 -2.44 2.64 8.58
N LEU A 33 -3.34 2.18 7.71
CA LEU A 33 -3.43 2.67 6.34
C LEU A 33 -3.77 4.16 6.31
N ILE A 34 -4.79 4.57 7.07
CA ILE A 34 -5.23 5.97 7.15
C ILE A 34 -4.09 6.86 7.66
N GLU A 35 -3.40 6.45 8.72
CA GLU A 35 -2.34 7.25 9.31
C GLU A 35 -1.16 7.41 8.36
N ARG A 36 -0.77 6.35 7.64
CA ARG A 36 0.30 6.44 6.64
C ARG A 36 -0.11 7.28 5.44
N MET A 37 -1.32 7.13 4.91
CA MET A 37 -1.79 7.88 3.76
C MET A 37 -1.87 9.39 4.03
N LYS A 38 -2.18 9.82 5.26
CA LYS A 38 -2.20 11.25 5.64
C LYS A 38 -0.85 11.96 5.44
N HIS A 39 0.26 11.22 5.50
CA HIS A 39 1.60 11.79 5.35
C HIS A 39 1.98 12.08 3.89
N TYR A 40 1.22 11.57 2.91
CA TYR A 40 1.52 11.70 1.49
C TYR A 40 0.37 12.36 0.75
N LYS A 41 0.71 13.19 -0.24
CA LYS A 41 -0.30 13.91 -1.02
C LYS A 41 -0.83 13.07 -2.17
N THR A 42 -0.03 12.11 -2.65
CA THR A 42 -0.37 11.24 -3.78
C THR A 42 -0.11 9.78 -3.46
N ASN A 43 -0.87 8.87 -4.08
CA ASN A 43 -0.67 7.43 -3.94
C ASN A 43 0.74 7.00 -4.42
N ALA A 44 1.28 7.67 -5.44
CA ALA A 44 2.63 7.41 -5.94
C ALA A 44 3.69 7.67 -4.86
N GLU A 45 3.61 8.81 -4.15
CA GLU A 45 4.52 9.13 -3.05
C GLU A 45 4.41 8.13 -1.89
N PHE A 46 3.18 7.70 -1.56
CA PHE A 46 2.94 6.68 -0.54
C PHE A 46 3.60 5.34 -0.91
N PHE A 47 3.38 4.86 -2.13
CA PHE A 47 3.96 3.59 -2.59
C PHE A 47 5.50 3.65 -2.69
N GLU A 48 6.08 4.78 -3.13
CA GLU A 48 7.53 5.01 -3.11
C GLU A 48 8.10 5.02 -1.68
N ALA A 49 7.35 5.56 -0.72
CA ALA A 49 7.76 5.55 0.67
C ALA A 49 7.72 4.16 1.31
N MET A 50 6.75 3.30 0.94
CA MET A 50 6.73 1.91 1.40
C MET A 50 7.92 1.10 0.87
N LYS A 51 8.32 1.33 -0.39
CA LYS A 51 9.45 0.63 -1.02
C LYS A 51 10.78 0.84 -0.28
N ARG A 52 10.97 2.03 0.32
CA ARG A 52 12.18 2.37 1.10
C ARG A 52 12.28 1.70 2.47
N GLN A 53 11.22 1.06 2.96
CA GLN A 53 11.26 0.33 4.25
C GLN A 53 11.67 -1.15 4.09
N GLU A 54 11.82 -1.65 2.86
CA GLU A 54 12.30 -3.02 2.57
C GLU A 54 13.82 -3.10 2.32
N GLU A 55 14.55 -1.98 2.28
CA GLU A 55 16.03 -1.93 2.26
C GLU A 55 16.62 -1.90 3.68
#